data_AF-A0A9D6LUY9-F1
#
_entry.id   AF-A0A9D6LUY9-F1
#
_cell.length_a   1.000
_cell.length_b   1.000
_cell.length_c   1.000
_cell.angle_alpha   90.00
_cell.angle_beta   90.00
_cell.angle_gamma   90.00
#
_symmetry.space_group_name_H-M   'P 1'
#
loop_
_entity.id
_entity.type
_entity.pdbx_description
1 polymer ?
#
loop_
_entity_poly.entity_id
_entity_poly.type
_entity_poly.pdbx_seq_one_letter_code
_entity_poly.pdbx_strand_id
1 'polypeptide(L)'
;MPTATMPSTTTLQRTFRPRNPVTLEDSGLNQNLLIDLMLKLTLLEGITTLGQLSQQMKVSMNIMHQLLRYFRREQLCEVKGMVGNDYEFSLSVAGRKLAQDRYAISQYIGPAPVKLSDYCQAVKEQAARHPVSRSMLSEVFFDLVLPETMLDQIGPAVISGTTIFLYGPTGNGKTSIAERLVRIYKDYVYIPYAIEVESQIINIYDSVVHQTLEAQEDDVDPRWILCRR
;
A
#
# COMPACT_ATOMS: atom_id res chain seq x y z
N MET A 1 22.38 -18.95 -31.26
CA MET A 1 21.69 -18.62 -29.99
C MET A 1 20.92 -17.34 -30.22
N PRO A 2 19.58 -17.34 -30.18
CA PRO A 2 18.82 -16.12 -30.41
C PRO A 2 18.75 -15.32 -29.10
N THR A 3 19.25 -14.08 -29.19
CA THR A 3 19.12 -13.03 -28.19
C THR A 3 17.64 -12.79 -27.89
N ALA A 4 17.21 -13.05 -26.67
CA ALA A 4 15.87 -12.73 -26.21
C ALA A 4 15.74 -11.20 -26.13
N THR A 5 15.08 -10.62 -27.13
CA THR A 5 14.61 -9.23 -27.09
C THR A 5 13.62 -9.11 -25.94
N MET A 6 13.98 -8.31 -24.92
CA MET A 6 13.07 -7.93 -23.85
C MET A 6 11.81 -7.29 -24.44
N PRO A 7 10.60 -7.67 -23.99
CA PRO A 7 9.39 -7.00 -24.45
C PRO A 7 9.44 -5.53 -24.01
N SER A 8 9.24 -4.67 -25.00
CA SER A 8 9.22 -3.22 -24.92
C SER A 8 8.29 -2.76 -23.80
N THR A 9 8.75 -1.78 -23.04
CA THR A 9 8.05 -1.12 -21.94
C THR A 9 6.71 -0.55 -22.45
N THR A 10 5.64 -1.34 -22.34
CA THR A 10 4.28 -0.85 -22.53
C THR A 10 4.07 0.25 -21.50
N THR A 11 3.98 1.49 -21.98
CA THR A 11 3.61 2.67 -21.21
C THR A 11 2.22 2.44 -20.62
N LEU A 12 2.17 1.81 -19.45
CA LEU A 12 0.99 1.80 -18.60
C LEU A 12 0.68 3.26 -18.30
N GLN A 13 -0.39 3.80 -18.89
CA GLN A 13 -0.89 5.12 -18.52
C GLN A 13 -1.32 5.05 -17.05
N ARG A 14 -0.42 5.46 -16.17
CA ARG A 14 -0.66 5.52 -14.72
C ARG A 14 -1.44 6.79 -14.44
N THR A 15 -2.73 6.65 -14.18
CA THR A 15 -3.59 7.81 -13.89
C THR A 15 -3.31 8.40 -12.50
N PHE A 16 -2.87 7.58 -11.54
CA PHE A 16 -2.54 8.00 -10.18
C PHE A 16 -1.05 7.75 -9.87
N ARG A 17 -0.43 8.74 -9.21
CA ARG A 17 0.94 8.65 -8.69
C ARG A 17 0.98 9.31 -7.31
N PRO A 18 1.16 8.54 -6.21
CA PRO A 18 1.10 9.11 -4.87
C PRO A 18 2.35 9.96 -4.58
N ARG A 19 2.11 11.17 -4.08
CA ARG A 19 3.16 12.15 -3.76
C ARG A 19 3.81 11.82 -2.43
N ASN A 20 5.15 11.81 -2.40
CA ASN A 20 5.90 11.56 -1.17
C ASN A 20 5.80 12.77 -0.20
N PRO A 21 5.25 12.61 1.02
CA PRO A 21 5.14 13.72 1.97
C PRO A 21 6.50 14.11 2.57
N VAL A 22 6.86 15.38 2.43
CA VAL A 22 8.10 15.95 2.98
C VAL A 22 7.89 16.68 4.31
N THR A 23 6.65 17.00 4.66
CA THR A 23 6.26 17.61 5.94
C THR A 23 5.17 16.80 6.66
N LEU A 24 4.98 17.06 7.96
CA LEU A 24 3.89 16.45 8.72
C LEU A 24 2.53 16.86 8.16
N GLU A 25 2.40 18.12 7.76
CA GLU A 25 1.20 18.68 7.16
C GLU A 25 0.85 17.98 5.83
N ASP A 26 1.86 17.75 4.97
CA ASP A 26 1.69 17.02 3.71
C ASP A 26 1.27 15.57 3.93
N SER A 27 1.77 14.93 5.00
CA SER A 27 1.36 13.57 5.34
C SER A 27 -0.12 13.48 5.73
N GLY A 28 -0.67 14.61 6.18
CA GLY A 28 -1.99 14.75 6.74
C GLY A 28 -2.17 14.11 8.12
N LEU A 29 -1.26 13.25 8.57
CA LEU A 29 -1.43 12.47 9.79
C LEU A 29 -1.32 13.33 11.05
N ASN A 30 -1.99 12.89 12.11
CA ASN A 30 -1.77 13.47 13.43
C ASN A 30 -0.33 13.16 13.89
N GLN A 31 0.41 14.18 14.32
CA GLN A 31 1.77 14.02 14.83
C GLN A 31 1.85 13.00 15.97
N ASN A 32 0.84 12.91 16.84
CA ASN A 32 0.82 11.94 17.94
C ASN A 32 0.82 10.49 17.44
N LEU A 33 0.17 10.20 16.31
CA LEU A 33 0.17 8.85 15.73
C LEU A 33 1.58 8.46 15.27
N LEU A 34 2.31 9.40 14.68
CA LEU A 34 3.70 9.16 14.27
C LEU A 34 4.66 9.06 15.45
N ILE A 35 4.44 9.85 16.51
CA ILE A 35 5.15 9.72 17.79
C ILE A 35 4.94 8.33 18.38
N ASP A 36 3.69 7.87 18.47
CA ASP A 36 3.34 6.56 19.01
C ASP A 36 3.96 5.42 18.17
N LEU A 37 3.97 5.56 16.84
CA LEU A 37 4.59 4.58 15.94
C LEU A 37 6.12 4.55 16.11
N MET A 38 6.78 5.71 16.17
CA MET A 38 8.22 5.82 16.40
C MET A 38 8.61 5.27 17.78
N LEU A 39 7.81 5.52 18.81
CA LEU A 39 8.01 4.98 20.16
C LEU A 39 7.99 3.46 20.15
N LYS A 40 6.97 2.86 19.54
CA LYS A 40 6.81 1.40 19.46
C LYS A 40 7.95 0.74 18.68
N LEU A 41 8.35 1.32 17.55
CA LEU A 41 9.48 0.81 16.76
C LEU A 41 10.80 0.90 17.53
N THR A 42 11.09 2.05 18.16
CA THR A 42 12.30 2.22 18.98
C THR A 42 12.31 1.26 20.18
N LEU A 43 11.14 0.95 20.77
CA LEU A 43 11.03 -0.02 21.86
C LEU A 43 11.42 -1.43 21.42
N LEU A 44 11.01 -1.85 20.22
CA LEU A 44 11.32 -3.17 19.68
C LEU A 44 12.79 -3.31 19.26
N GLU A 45 13.34 -2.31 18.57
CA GLU A 45 14.73 -2.32 18.11
C GLU A 45 15.72 -2.18 19.29
N GLY A 46 15.30 -1.49 20.36
CA GLY A 46 16.11 -1.24 21.55
C GLY A 46 17.11 -0.09 21.34
N ILE A 47 18.04 -0.24 20.39
CA ILE A 47 18.98 0.80 19.95
C ILE A 47 18.83 0.94 18.43
N THR A 48 18.62 2.16 17.94
CA THR A 48 18.33 2.41 16.51
C THR A 48 18.84 3.78 16.04
N THR A 49 18.78 4.01 14.74
CA THR A 49 19.09 5.29 14.09
C THR A 49 17.86 5.91 13.42
N LEU A 50 17.93 7.21 13.10
CA LEU A 50 16.87 7.86 12.33
C LEU A 50 16.69 7.27 10.93
N GLY A 51 17.79 6.89 10.26
CA GLY A 51 17.72 6.27 8.94
C GLY A 51 16.97 4.94 8.96
N GLN A 52 17.23 4.08 9.95
CA GLN A 52 16.51 2.82 10.12
C GLN A 52 15.02 3.04 10.36
N LEU A 53 14.67 3.93 11.29
CA LEU A 53 13.27 4.25 11.58
C LEU A 53 12.56 4.91 10.38
N SER A 54 13.24 5.78 9.64
CA SER A 54 12.72 6.38 8.40
C SER A 54 12.37 5.32 7.36
N GLN A 55 13.23 4.32 7.17
CA GLN A 55 13.00 3.21 6.26
C GLN A 55 11.83 2.32 6.71
N GLN A 56 11.75 1.98 8.00
CA GLN A 56 10.68 1.16 8.55
C GLN A 56 9.32 1.86 8.53
N MET A 57 9.28 3.13 8.97
CA MET A 57 8.07 3.95 8.94
C MET A 57 7.74 4.46 7.55
N LYS A 58 8.66 4.36 6.58
CA LYS A 58 8.50 4.88 5.21
C LYS A 58 8.08 6.36 5.19
N VAL A 59 8.69 7.17 6.05
CA VAL A 59 8.47 8.63 6.11
C VAL A 59 9.78 9.38 5.87
N SER A 60 9.69 10.59 5.34
CA SER A 60 10.85 11.40 5.00
C SER A 60 11.71 11.75 6.23
N MET A 61 13.02 11.95 6.00
CA MET A 61 13.96 12.34 7.05
C MET A 61 13.57 13.66 7.75
N ASN A 62 12.94 14.59 7.03
CA ASN A 62 12.44 15.84 7.60
C ASN A 62 11.44 15.59 8.72
N ILE A 63 10.46 14.71 8.47
CA ILE A 63 9.47 14.29 9.46
C ILE A 63 10.18 13.59 10.64
N MET A 64 11.09 12.67 10.36
CA MET A 64 11.83 11.96 11.41
C MET A 64 12.65 12.89 12.32
N HIS A 65 13.30 13.91 11.76
CA HIS A 65 14.01 14.90 12.56
C HIS A 65 13.07 15.71 13.45
N GLN A 66 11.86 16.04 12.97
CA GLN A 66 10.85 16.73 13.78
C GLN A 66 10.35 15.86 14.94
N LEU A 67 10.12 14.56 14.70
CA LEU A 67 9.76 13.60 15.75
C LEU A 67 10.89 13.42 16.77
N LEU A 68 12.16 13.35 16.34
CA LEU A 68 13.29 13.25 17.26
C LEU A 68 13.42 14.50 18.14
N ARG A 69 13.18 15.70 17.60
CA ARG A 69 13.16 16.93 18.41
C ARG A 69 12.10 16.85 19.50
N TYR A 70 10.93 16.30 19.21
CA TYR A 70 9.90 16.04 20.22
C TYR A 70 10.41 15.05 21.27
N PHE A 71 10.97 13.90 20.86
CA PHE A 71 11.49 12.89 21.79
C PHE A 71 12.56 13.45 22.73
N ARG A 72 13.45 14.32 22.23
CA ARG A 72 14.47 14.98 23.05
C ARG A 72 13.87 15.99 24.02
N ARG A 73 12.93 16.83 23.56
CA ARG A 73 12.27 17.83 24.40
C ARG A 73 11.51 17.19 25.55
N GLU A 74 10.80 16.10 25.28
CA GLU A 74 10.03 15.34 26.27
C GLU A 74 10.87 14.29 27.03
N GLN A 75 12.19 14.26 26.82
CA GLN A 75 13.13 13.31 27.47
C GLN A 75 12.75 11.83 27.29
N LEU A 76 12.18 11.47 26.15
CA LEU A 76 11.74 10.11 25.82
C LEU A 76 12.86 9.24 25.24
N CYS A 77 13.96 9.84 24.79
CA CYS A 77 15.11 9.13 24.25
C CYS A 77 16.43 9.59 24.86
N GLU A 78 17.41 8.69 24.84
CA GLU A 78 18.79 8.93 25.22
C GLU A 78 19.71 8.63 24.02
N VAL A 79 20.60 9.57 23.72
CA VAL A 79 21.62 9.36 22.69
C VAL A 79 22.69 8.42 23.25
N LYS A 80 22.99 7.35 22.53
CA LYS A 80 24.03 6.36 22.87
C LYS A 80 25.34 6.63 22.13
N GLY A 81 25.25 7.21 20.93
CA GLY A 81 26.42 7.55 20.14
C GLY A 81 26.05 8.09 18.76
N MET A 82 26.97 7.92 17.82
CA MET A 82 26.77 8.22 16.41
C MET A 82 27.26 7.05 15.57
N VAL A 83 26.48 6.69 14.54
CA VAL A 83 26.85 5.72 13.52
C VAL A 83 26.96 6.47 12.20
N GLY A 84 28.20 6.71 11.75
CA GLY A 84 28.45 7.64 10.64
C GLY A 84 27.95 9.05 10.99
N ASN A 85 26.98 9.54 10.21
CA ASN A 85 26.34 10.85 10.44
C ASN A 85 24.99 10.76 11.17
N ASP A 86 24.51 9.56 11.48
CA ASP A 86 23.22 9.36 12.15
C ASP A 86 23.39 9.23 13.67
N TYR A 87 22.48 9.86 14.41
CA TYR A 87 22.40 9.66 15.86
C TYR A 87 21.89 8.25 16.16
N GLU A 88 22.64 7.55 17.00
CA GLU A 88 22.23 6.28 17.58
C GLU A 88 21.61 6.55 18.96
N PHE A 89 20.38 6.09 19.17
CA PHE A 89 19.63 6.36 20.39
C PHE A 89 18.75 5.20 20.80
N SER A 90 18.34 5.22 22.07
CA SER A 90 17.37 4.29 22.64
C SER A 90 16.30 5.06 23.41
N LEU A 91 15.18 4.41 23.73
CA LEU A 91 14.22 4.99 24.67
C LEU A 91 14.81 5.14 26.07
N SER A 92 14.49 6.25 26.73
CA SER A 92 14.70 6.45 28.17
C SER A 92 13.74 5.57 28.98
N VAL A 93 13.87 5.55 30.31
CA VAL A 93 12.90 4.85 31.18
C VAL A 93 11.47 5.37 30.96
N ALA A 94 11.30 6.70 30.87
CA ALA A 94 10.02 7.33 30.60
C ALA A 94 9.51 6.97 29.19
N GLY A 95 10.40 7.00 28.18
CA GLY A 95 10.08 6.61 26.81
C GLY A 95 9.63 5.16 26.70
N ARG A 96 10.31 4.23 27.39
CA ARG A 96 9.95 2.80 27.40
C ARG A 96 8.57 2.59 28.01
N LYS A 97 8.28 3.24 29.14
CA LYS A 97 6.95 3.16 29.78
C LYS A 97 5.86 3.68 28.83
N LEU A 98 6.06 4.86 28.25
CA LEU A 98 5.09 5.43 27.32
C LEU A 98 4.90 4.54 26.08
N ALA A 99 5.98 3.99 25.52
CA ALA A 99 5.91 3.07 24.39
C ALA A 99 5.10 1.80 24.74
N GLN A 100 5.27 1.23 25.93
CA GLN A 100 4.48 0.09 26.41
C GLN A 100 2.99 0.44 26.55
N ASP A 101 2.68 1.62 27.10
CA ASP A 101 1.30 2.11 27.22
C ASP A 101 0.64 2.26 25.83
N ARG A 102 1.38 2.79 24.85
CA ARG A 102 0.92 2.90 23.46
C ARG A 102 0.77 1.56 22.75
N TYR A 103 1.68 0.63 23.03
CA TYR A 103 1.63 -0.73 22.49
C TYR A 103 0.38 -1.49 22.97
N ALA A 104 -0.03 -1.27 24.23
CA ALA A 104 -1.25 -1.86 24.79
C ALA A 104 -2.53 -1.34 24.10
N ILE A 105 -2.51 -0.12 23.56
CA ILE A 105 -3.63 0.47 22.83
C ILE A 105 -3.64 0.01 21.36
N SER A 106 -2.47 -0.03 20.71
CA SER A 106 -2.34 -0.41 19.31
C SER A 106 -1.03 -1.16 19.07
N GLN A 107 -1.16 -2.40 18.59
CA GLN A 107 -0.02 -3.28 18.30
C GLN A 107 0.51 -3.12 16.87
N TYR A 108 -0.07 -2.20 16.07
CA TYR A 108 0.42 -1.96 14.72
C TYR A 108 1.86 -1.47 14.73
N ILE A 109 2.71 -2.13 13.93
CA ILE A 109 4.12 -1.84 13.76
C ILE A 109 4.44 -2.01 12.27
N GLY A 110 4.94 -0.95 11.65
CA GLY A 110 5.21 -0.95 10.21
C GLY A 110 5.26 0.47 9.64
N PRO A 111 5.10 0.62 8.31
CA PRO A 111 5.01 1.91 7.65
C PRO A 111 3.95 2.83 8.27
N ALA A 112 4.19 4.14 8.26
CA ALA A 112 3.17 5.11 8.62
C ALA A 112 1.94 4.91 7.71
N PRO A 113 0.72 4.98 8.27
CA PRO A 113 -0.48 4.83 7.46
C PRO A 113 -0.68 5.99 6.50
N VAL A 114 -1.61 5.84 5.57
CA VAL A 114 -2.12 6.90 4.70
C VAL A 114 -3.53 7.27 5.15
N LYS A 115 -3.96 8.52 4.98
CA LYS A 115 -5.35 8.89 5.30
C LYS A 115 -6.35 8.11 4.47
N LEU A 116 -7.49 7.77 5.07
CA LEU A 116 -8.62 7.21 4.35
C LEU A 116 -9.06 8.09 3.17
N SER A 117 -9.08 9.41 3.33
CA SER A 117 -9.45 10.34 2.26
C SER A 117 -8.57 10.18 1.01
N ASP A 118 -7.26 10.05 1.22
CA ASP A 118 -6.27 9.96 0.16
C ASP A 118 -6.36 8.60 -0.53
N TYR A 119 -6.61 7.55 0.24
CA TYR A 119 -6.90 6.22 -0.31
C TYR A 119 -8.20 6.21 -1.13
N CYS A 120 -9.28 6.83 -0.64
CA CYS A 120 -10.53 6.95 -1.39
C CYS A 120 -10.34 7.72 -2.71
N GLN A 121 -9.51 8.77 -2.71
CA GLN A 121 -9.17 9.51 -3.91
C GLN A 121 -8.36 8.64 -4.88
N ALA A 122 -7.34 7.94 -4.40
CA ALA A 122 -6.54 7.01 -5.19
C ALA A 122 -7.38 5.92 -5.83
N VAL A 123 -8.35 5.35 -5.12
CA VAL A 123 -9.27 4.34 -5.68
C VAL A 123 -10.09 4.91 -6.84
N LYS A 124 -10.58 6.16 -6.73
CA LYS A 124 -11.34 6.83 -7.79
C LYS A 124 -10.47 7.14 -9.01
N GLU A 125 -9.25 7.61 -8.80
CA GLU A 125 -8.32 7.94 -9.89
C GLU A 125 -7.77 6.70 -10.60
N GLN A 126 -7.67 5.58 -9.88
CA GLN A 126 -7.26 4.28 -10.40
C GLN A 126 -8.43 3.42 -10.88
N ALA A 127 -9.65 3.95 -10.96
CA ALA A 127 -10.79 3.22 -11.50
C ALA A 127 -10.53 2.89 -12.98
N ALA A 128 -10.37 1.59 -13.28
CA ALA A 128 -9.99 1.14 -14.62
C ALA A 128 -11.10 1.46 -15.64
N ARG A 129 -10.71 2.14 -16.72
CA ARG A 129 -11.49 2.20 -17.96
C ARG A 129 -10.77 1.36 -19.01
N HIS A 130 -10.83 0.04 -18.85
CA HIS A 130 -10.16 -0.85 -19.78
C HIS A 130 -11.05 -1.12 -21.00
N PRO A 131 -10.57 -0.90 -22.24
CA PRO A 131 -11.32 -1.28 -23.42
C PRO A 131 -11.37 -2.81 -23.51
N VAL A 132 -12.55 -3.39 -23.24
CA VAL A 132 -12.76 -4.83 -23.35
C VAL A 132 -13.09 -5.18 -24.79
N SER A 133 -12.32 -6.08 -25.39
CA SER A 133 -12.58 -6.63 -26.73
C SER A 133 -13.11 -8.06 -26.67
N ARG A 134 -13.82 -8.50 -27.71
CA ARG A 134 -14.31 -9.88 -27.81
C ARG A 134 -13.17 -10.91 -27.76
N SER A 135 -12.05 -10.62 -28.43
CA SER A 135 -10.87 -11.49 -28.41
C SER A 135 -10.26 -11.65 -27.03
N MET A 136 -10.24 -10.57 -26.22
CA MET A 136 -9.78 -10.63 -24.83
C MET A 136 -10.69 -11.49 -23.96
N LEU A 137 -12.01 -11.37 -24.11
CA LEU A 137 -12.96 -12.22 -23.37
C LEU A 137 -12.77 -13.70 -23.75
N SER A 138 -12.61 -14.01 -25.04
CA SER A 138 -12.32 -15.37 -25.48
C SER A 138 -11.00 -15.92 -24.91
N GLU A 139 -9.97 -15.09 -24.78
CA GLU A 139 -8.70 -15.46 -24.13
C GLU A 139 -8.90 -15.71 -22.63
N VAL A 140 -9.63 -14.85 -21.93
CA VAL A 140 -9.85 -14.95 -20.48
C VAL A 140 -10.68 -16.19 -20.10
N PHE A 141 -11.64 -16.56 -20.95
CA PHE A 141 -12.54 -17.70 -20.74
C PHE A 141 -12.15 -18.95 -21.56
N PHE A 142 -10.94 -19.02 -22.11
CA PHE A 142 -10.54 -20.10 -23.04
C PHE A 142 -10.68 -21.51 -22.44
N ASP A 143 -10.57 -21.62 -21.11
CA ASP A 143 -10.63 -22.86 -20.35
C ASP A 143 -12.06 -23.20 -19.86
N LEU A 144 -13.07 -22.43 -20.29
CA LEU A 144 -14.47 -22.61 -19.90
C LEU A 144 -15.37 -22.73 -21.14
N VAL A 145 -16.23 -23.75 -21.14
CA VAL A 145 -17.22 -23.93 -22.23
C VAL A 145 -18.41 -23.02 -21.95
N LEU A 146 -18.42 -21.84 -22.58
CA LEU A 146 -19.50 -20.86 -22.48
C LEU A 146 -20.23 -20.67 -23.82
N PRO A 147 -21.56 -20.45 -23.82
CA PRO A 147 -22.28 -20.03 -25.02
C PRO A 147 -21.76 -18.68 -25.52
N GLU A 148 -21.65 -18.49 -26.85
CA GLU A 148 -21.23 -17.20 -27.42
C GLU A 148 -22.11 -16.03 -26.96
N THR A 149 -23.41 -16.27 -26.83
CA THR A 149 -24.38 -15.27 -26.35
C THR A 149 -24.08 -14.77 -24.94
N MET A 150 -23.45 -15.59 -24.09
CA MET A 150 -23.04 -15.18 -22.74
C MET A 150 -21.82 -14.26 -22.79
N LEU A 151 -20.85 -14.53 -23.67
CA LEU A 151 -19.70 -13.64 -23.89
C LEU A 151 -20.15 -12.28 -24.41
N ASP A 152 -21.13 -12.26 -25.32
CA ASP A 152 -21.69 -11.03 -25.90
C ASP A 152 -22.46 -10.19 -24.85
N GLN A 153 -22.97 -10.81 -23.77
CA GLN A 153 -23.60 -10.10 -22.64
C GLN A 153 -22.59 -9.61 -21.60
N ILE A 154 -21.53 -10.40 -21.35
CA ILE A 154 -20.50 -10.06 -20.37
C ILE A 154 -19.73 -8.82 -20.80
N GLY A 155 -19.36 -8.70 -22.08
CA GLY A 155 -18.55 -7.58 -22.57
C GLY A 155 -19.11 -6.20 -22.22
N PRO A 156 -20.36 -5.87 -22.63
CA PRO A 156 -21.00 -4.61 -22.26
C PRO A 156 -21.11 -4.41 -20.75
N ALA A 157 -21.38 -5.47 -19.99
CA ALA A 157 -21.51 -5.39 -18.54
C ALA A 157 -20.18 -5.00 -17.87
N VAL A 158 -19.05 -5.60 -18.28
CA VAL A 158 -17.72 -5.25 -17.78
C VAL A 158 -17.34 -3.81 -18.18
N ILE A 159 -17.62 -3.40 -19.42
CA ILE A 159 -17.33 -2.03 -19.89
C ILE A 159 -18.14 -0.99 -19.11
N SER A 160 -19.41 -1.29 -18.81
CA SER A 160 -20.30 -0.38 -18.11
C SER A 160 -19.86 -0.08 -16.67
N GLY A 161 -18.98 -0.90 -16.09
CA GLY A 161 -18.56 -0.78 -14.69
C GLY A 161 -19.71 -0.98 -13.69
N THR A 162 -20.83 -1.57 -14.12
CA THR A 162 -22.00 -1.85 -13.28
C THR A 162 -21.90 -3.22 -12.60
N THR A 163 -22.72 -3.44 -11.59
CA THR A 163 -22.78 -4.72 -10.87
C THR A 163 -23.28 -5.84 -11.78
N ILE A 164 -22.52 -6.94 -11.85
CA ILE A 164 -22.92 -8.16 -12.57
C ILE A 164 -23.48 -9.17 -11.57
N PHE A 165 -24.71 -9.63 -11.80
CA PHE A 165 -25.32 -10.70 -11.01
C PHE A 165 -25.22 -12.05 -11.76
N LEU A 166 -24.39 -12.96 -11.25
CA LEU A 166 -24.27 -14.32 -11.78
C LEU A 166 -25.21 -15.26 -11.02
N TYR A 167 -26.30 -15.71 -11.65
CA TYR A 167 -27.33 -16.57 -11.03
C TYR A 167 -27.54 -17.90 -11.78
N GLY A 168 -28.19 -18.86 -11.14
CA GLY A 168 -28.58 -20.17 -11.71
C GLY A 168 -28.28 -21.37 -10.80
N PRO A 169 -28.57 -22.61 -11.24
CA PRO A 169 -28.29 -23.84 -10.48
C PRO A 169 -26.80 -24.01 -10.10
N THR A 170 -26.51 -24.67 -8.99
CA THR A 170 -25.13 -25.01 -8.58
C THR A 170 -24.43 -25.87 -9.65
N GLY A 171 -23.11 -25.74 -9.80
CA GLY A 171 -22.33 -26.49 -10.80
C GLY A 171 -22.21 -25.83 -12.18
N ASN A 172 -22.98 -24.77 -12.48
CA ASN A 172 -22.91 -24.06 -13.77
C ASN A 172 -21.76 -23.02 -13.87
N GLY A 173 -20.63 -23.24 -13.18
CA GLY A 173 -19.43 -22.43 -13.36
C GLY A 173 -19.51 -20.96 -12.93
N LYS A 174 -20.51 -20.52 -12.13
CA LYS A 174 -20.63 -19.12 -11.67
C LYS A 174 -19.37 -18.59 -10.99
N THR A 175 -18.85 -19.34 -10.02
CA THR A 175 -17.59 -19.00 -9.33
C THR A 175 -16.44 -18.97 -10.33
N SER A 176 -16.39 -19.93 -11.25
CA SER A 176 -15.38 -20.01 -12.29
C SER A 176 -15.40 -18.80 -13.24
N ILE A 177 -16.60 -18.30 -13.60
CA ILE A 177 -16.78 -17.08 -14.40
C ILE A 177 -16.26 -15.87 -13.62
N ALA A 178 -16.67 -15.72 -12.35
CA ALA A 178 -16.27 -14.59 -11.50
C ALA A 178 -14.74 -14.50 -11.34
N GLU A 179 -14.07 -15.62 -11.08
CA GLU A 179 -12.62 -15.68 -10.94
C GLU A 179 -11.87 -15.30 -12.24
N ARG A 180 -12.44 -15.65 -13.39
CA ARG A 180 -11.84 -15.33 -14.71
C ARG A 180 -12.09 -13.89 -15.10
N LEU A 181 -13.24 -13.31 -14.77
CA LEU A 181 -13.55 -11.90 -15.03
C LEU A 181 -12.46 -10.95 -14.49
N VAL A 182 -11.87 -11.25 -13.33
CA VAL A 182 -10.80 -10.44 -12.74
C VAL A 182 -9.57 -10.39 -13.67
N ARG A 183 -9.30 -11.45 -14.45
CA ARG A 183 -8.15 -11.54 -15.36
C ARG A 183 -8.22 -10.61 -16.57
N ILE A 184 -9.38 -9.98 -16.81
CA ILE A 184 -9.54 -8.93 -17.83
C ILE A 184 -8.63 -7.75 -17.51
N TYR A 185 -8.44 -7.46 -16.22
CA TYR A 185 -7.57 -6.40 -15.77
C TYR A 185 -6.13 -6.90 -15.72
N LYS A 186 -5.30 -6.38 -16.63
CA LYS A 186 -3.84 -6.60 -16.67
C LYS A 186 -3.08 -5.34 -16.23
N ASP A 187 -3.74 -4.45 -15.48
CA ASP A 187 -3.19 -3.21 -14.96
C ASP A 187 -2.61 -3.36 -13.55
N TYR A 188 -1.98 -2.29 -13.08
CA TYR A 188 -1.39 -2.20 -11.76
C TYR A 188 -1.99 -1.01 -11.02
N VAL A 189 -2.12 -1.15 -9.71
CA VAL A 189 -2.67 -0.14 -8.81
C VAL A 189 -1.78 0.03 -7.59
N TYR A 190 -1.66 1.26 -7.13
CA TYR A 190 -1.07 1.59 -5.85
C TYR A 190 -2.04 1.30 -4.71
N ILE A 191 -1.57 0.51 -3.77
CA ILE A 191 -2.26 0.12 -2.55
C ILE A 191 -1.41 0.57 -1.37
N PRO A 192 -1.94 1.36 -0.42
CA PRO A 192 -1.18 1.75 0.77
C PRO A 192 -0.91 0.52 1.64
N TYR A 193 0.21 0.51 2.36
CA TYR A 193 0.48 -0.57 3.32
C TYR A 193 -0.61 -0.64 4.40
N ALA A 194 -0.92 0.52 4.98
CA ALA A 194 -1.98 0.69 5.97
C ALA A 194 -2.66 2.04 5.79
N ILE A 195 -3.89 2.15 6.31
CA ILE A 195 -4.65 3.40 6.35
C ILE A 195 -4.98 3.81 7.78
N GLU A 196 -5.18 5.11 7.96
CA GLU A 196 -5.64 5.72 9.20
C GLU A 196 -7.12 6.07 9.09
N VAL A 197 -7.89 5.62 10.08
CA VAL A 197 -9.33 5.89 10.25
C VAL A 197 -9.58 6.19 11.72
N GLU A 198 -9.95 7.43 12.05
CA GLU A 198 -10.28 7.83 13.43
C GLU A 198 -9.16 7.48 14.45
N SER A 199 -7.91 7.75 14.10
CA SER A 199 -6.69 7.38 14.86
C SER A 199 -6.43 5.88 15.01
N GLN A 200 -7.21 5.02 14.36
CA GLN A 200 -6.94 3.59 14.24
C GLN A 200 -6.18 3.30 12.94
N ILE A 201 -5.33 2.28 12.98
CA ILE A 201 -4.53 1.85 11.83
C ILE A 201 -5.08 0.52 11.33
N ILE A 202 -5.39 0.46 10.04
CA ILE A 202 -5.93 -0.73 9.38
C ILE A 202 -4.96 -1.15 8.27
N ASN A 203 -4.49 -2.39 8.31
CA ASN A 203 -3.66 -2.96 7.24
C ASN A 203 -4.50 -3.16 5.98
N ILE A 204 -4.00 -2.67 4.86
CA ILE A 204 -4.63 -2.88 3.54
C ILE A 204 -3.79 -3.83 2.70
N TYR A 205 -2.46 -3.68 2.77
CA TYR A 205 -1.55 -4.59 2.09
C TYR A 205 -1.43 -5.92 2.82
N ASP A 206 -1.40 -6.99 2.04
CA ASP A 206 -1.18 -8.37 2.46
C ASP A 206 -0.32 -9.07 1.41
N SER A 207 0.86 -9.55 1.79
CA SER A 207 1.81 -10.21 0.88
C SER A 207 1.34 -11.55 0.33
N VAL A 208 0.33 -12.18 0.94
CA VAL A 208 -0.25 -13.45 0.47
C VAL A 208 -1.21 -13.19 -0.69
N VAL A 209 -1.91 -12.05 -0.66
CA VAL A 209 -2.94 -11.70 -1.65
C VAL A 209 -2.39 -10.78 -2.74
N HIS A 210 -1.62 -9.77 -2.36
CA HIS A 210 -1.17 -8.73 -3.26
C HIS A 210 0.14 -9.09 -3.96
N GLN A 211 0.08 -9.17 -5.28
CA GLN A 211 1.24 -9.45 -6.12
C GLN A 211 1.98 -8.14 -6.42
N THR A 212 3.13 -7.93 -5.78
CA THR A 212 3.93 -6.71 -5.91
C THR A 212 4.83 -6.73 -7.13
N LEU A 213 5.09 -5.56 -7.71
CA LEU A 213 6.20 -5.36 -8.63
C LEU A 213 7.41 -4.83 -7.84
N GLU A 214 8.59 -5.46 -7.98
CA GLU A 214 9.80 -5.06 -7.23
C GLU A 214 10.33 -3.68 -7.64
N ALA A 215 10.00 -3.21 -8.85
CA ALA A 215 10.47 -1.92 -9.37
C ALA A 215 9.55 -0.77 -8.89
N GLN A 216 9.84 -0.25 -7.70
CA GLN A 216 9.24 1.01 -7.22
C GLN A 216 10.06 2.19 -7.75
N GLU A 217 9.37 3.21 -8.27
CA GLU A 217 10.03 4.44 -8.73
C GLU A 217 10.49 5.30 -7.55
N ASP A 218 11.67 5.93 -7.68
CA ASP A 218 12.29 6.75 -6.61
C ASP A 218 11.45 7.97 -6.16
N ASP A 219 10.48 8.39 -6.97
CA ASP A 219 9.67 9.61 -6.76
C ASP A 219 8.22 9.30 -6.35
N VAL A 220 7.98 8.10 -5.80
CA VAL A 220 6.67 7.65 -5.32
C VAL A 220 6.70 7.52 -3.81
N ASP A 221 5.61 7.94 -3.15
CA ASP A 221 5.46 7.74 -1.70
C ASP A 221 5.67 6.26 -1.32
N PRO A 222 6.71 5.94 -0.52
CA PRO A 222 7.08 4.56 -0.22
C PRO A 222 6.02 3.81 0.58
N ARG A 223 5.09 4.52 1.24
CA ARG A 223 3.94 3.92 1.96
C ARG A 223 2.96 3.21 1.02
N TRP A 224 3.00 3.51 -0.28
CA TRP A 224 2.20 2.87 -1.31
C TRP A 224 3.00 1.79 -2.02
N ILE A 225 2.34 0.68 -2.33
CA ILE A 225 2.92 -0.50 -2.95
C ILE A 225 2.22 -0.70 -4.28
N LEU A 226 3.01 -0.88 -5.34
CA LEU A 226 2.48 -1.15 -6.67
C LEU A 226 2.12 -2.65 -6.76
N CYS A 227 0.84 -2.93 -6.88
CA CYS A 227 0.28 -4.27 -6.92
C CYS A 227 -0.44 -4.52 -8.24
N ARG A 228 -0.45 -5.78 -8.69
CA ARG A 228 -1.38 -6.22 -9.72
C ARG A 228 -2.81 -6.18 -9.16
N ARG A 229 -3.77 -5.75 -9.98
CA ARG A 229 -5.21 -5.77 -9.64
C ARG A 229 -5.75 -7.19 -9.51
#